data_AF-A0A8T6A6D7-F1
#
_entry.id   AF-A0A8T6A6D7-F1
#
_cell.length_a   1.000
_cell.length_b   1.000
_cell.length_c   1.000
_cell.angle_alpha   90.00
_cell.angle_beta   90.00
_cell.angle_gamma   90.00
#
_symmetry.space_group_name_H-M   'P 1'
#
loop_
_entity.id
_entity.type
_entity.pdbx_description
1 polymer ?
#
loop_
_entity_poly.entity_id
_entity_poly.type
_entity_poly.pdbx_seq_one_letter_code
_entity_poly.pdbx_strand_id
1 'polypeptide(L)'
;MLRWLEFCWRRASACWLFVMGNFECTEAQREWLLLRRNYCLAQISSPPLPEKLDISEVAKAADATLRRMGIASPSGEIFRKGTPVC
;
A
#
# COMPACT_ATOMS: atom_id res chain seq x y z
N MET A 1 18.62 18.23 -4.05
CA MET A 1 18.37 18.23 -5.51
C MET A 1 17.55 17.01 -5.95
N LEU A 2 17.97 15.78 -5.62
CA LEU A 2 17.26 14.53 -5.97
C LEU A 2 15.76 14.50 -5.57
N ARG A 3 15.45 14.88 -4.33
CA ARG A 3 14.06 14.87 -3.80
C ARG A 3 13.08 15.79 -4.56
N TRP A 4 13.56 16.88 -5.16
CA TRP A 4 12.74 17.78 -5.98
C TRP A 4 12.45 17.18 -7.36
N LEU A 5 13.43 16.49 -7.95
CA LEU A 5 13.29 15.84 -9.24
C LEU A 5 12.27 14.69 -9.15
N GLU A 6 12.32 13.90 -8.07
CA GLU A 6 11.34 12.85 -7.81
C GLU A 6 9.91 13.38 -7.65
N PHE A 7 9.76 14.53 -7.00
CA PHE A 7 8.45 15.19 -6.88
C PHE A 7 7.90 15.58 -8.26
N CYS A 8 8.75 16.14 -9.12
CA CYS A 8 8.37 16.47 -10.49
C CYS A 8 7.94 15.23 -11.29
N TRP A 9 8.67 14.12 -11.17
CA TRP A 9 8.32 12.86 -11.85
C TRP A 9 7.01 12.24 -11.32
N ARG A 10 6.78 12.29 -10.01
CA ARG A 10 5.50 11.87 -9.39
C ARG A 10 4.34 12.70 -9.91
N ARG A 11 4.50 14.02 -9.98
CA ARG A 11 3.47 14.93 -10.49
C ARG A 11 3.18 14.67 -11.97
N ALA A 12 4.22 14.50 -12.79
CA ALA A 12 4.07 14.18 -14.21
C ALA A 12 3.32 12.85 -14.43
N SER A 13 3.64 11.81 -13.65
CA SER A 13 2.93 10.51 -13.68
C SER A 13 1.44 10.66 -13.34
N ALA A 14 1.09 11.46 -12.34
CA ALA A 14 -0.30 11.75 -11.98
C ALA A 14 -1.05 12.53 -13.08
N CYS A 15 -0.40 13.47 -13.75
CA CYS A 15 -1.00 14.19 -14.88
C CYS A 15 -1.40 13.24 -16.01
N TRP A 16 -0.61 12.21 -16.30
CA TRP A 16 -0.96 11.21 -17.32
C TRP A 16 -2.19 10.37 -16.95
N LEU A 17 -2.41 10.07 -15.67
CA LEU A 17 -3.65 9.43 -15.20
C LEU A 17 -4.87 10.32 -15.41
N PHE A 18 -4.73 11.63 -15.12
CA PHE A 18 -5.80 12.59 -15.35
C PHE A 18 -6.19 12.68 -16.83
N VAL A 19 -5.21 12.67 -17.75
CA VAL A 19 -5.48 12.66 -19.19
C VAL A 19 -6.24 11.41 -19.61
N MET A 20 -5.85 10.22 -19.12
CA MET A 20 -6.55 8.96 -19.43
C MET A 20 -7.97 8.90 -18.85
N GLY A 21 -8.24 9.57 -17.73
CA GLY A 21 -9.55 9.53 -17.07
C GLY A 21 -10.59 10.51 -17.62
N ASN A 22 -10.17 11.57 -18.32
CA ASN A 22 -11.06 12.63 -18.80
C ASN A 22 -11.33 12.60 -20.31
N PHE A 23 -10.63 11.77 -21.07
CA PHE A 23 -10.76 11.72 -22.52
C PHE A 23 -11.03 10.29 -22.99
N GLU A 24 -11.87 10.15 -24.02
CA GLU A 24 -12.05 8.87 -24.70
C GLU A 24 -10.81 8.57 -25.54
N CYS A 25 -9.82 7.92 -24.92
CA CYS A 25 -8.62 7.47 -25.61
C CYS A 25 -8.92 6.20 -26.42
N THR A 26 -8.47 6.18 -27.68
CA THR A 26 -8.33 4.92 -28.43
C THR A 26 -7.35 4.00 -27.72
N GLU A 27 -7.38 2.70 -28.03
CA GLU A 27 -6.47 1.74 -27.42
C GLU A 27 -5.00 2.09 -27.64
N ALA A 28 -4.62 2.48 -28.86
CA ALA A 28 -3.27 2.93 -29.17
C ALA A 28 -2.85 4.19 -28.38
N GLN A 29 -3.76 5.14 -28.17
CA GLN A 29 -3.50 6.32 -27.35
C GLN A 29 -3.30 5.95 -25.87
N ARG A 30 -4.12 5.02 -25.36
CA ARG A 30 -4.02 4.51 -24.00
C ARG A 30 -2.68 3.83 -23.77
N GLU A 31 -2.25 2.96 -24.68
CA GLU A 31 -0.94 2.31 -24.61
C GLU A 31 0.22 3.31 -24.60
N TRP A 32 0.17 4.31 -25.49
CA TRP A 32 1.18 5.37 -25.53
C TRP A 32 1.25 6.16 -24.21
N LEU A 33 0.10 6.50 -23.63
CA LEU A 33 0.01 7.18 -22.33
C LEU A 33 0.55 6.32 -21.18
N LEU A 34 0.26 5.02 -21.18
CA LEU A 34 0.80 4.06 -20.22
C LEU A 34 2.32 3.98 -20.30
N LEU A 35 2.89 3.94 -21.51
CA LEU A 35 4.34 3.93 -21.70
C LEU A 35 5.00 5.20 -21.11
N ARG A 36 4.42 6.37 -21.37
CA ARG A 36 4.89 7.64 -20.79
C ARG A 36 4.81 7.67 -19.27
N ARG A 37 3.71 7.17 -18.71
CA ARG A 37 3.56 7.05 -17.26
C ARG A 37 4.62 6.12 -16.66
N ASN A 38 4.84 4.95 -17.26
CA ASN A 38 5.84 3.99 -16.81
C ASN A 38 7.25 4.57 -16.88
N TYR A 39 7.56 5.34 -17.93
CA TYR A 39 8.81 6.09 -18.01
C TYR A 39 8.97 7.06 -16.83
N CYS A 40 7.95 7.86 -16.50
CA CYS A 40 8.02 8.74 -15.33
C CYS A 40 8.22 7.98 -14.02
N LEU A 41 7.58 6.81 -13.86
CA LEU A 41 7.74 5.98 -12.67
C LEU A 41 9.14 5.39 -12.54
N ALA A 42 9.76 4.98 -13.64
CA ALA A 42 11.13 4.47 -13.65
C ALA A 42 12.17 5.51 -13.20
N GLN A 43 11.85 6.81 -13.36
CA GLN A 43 12.72 7.91 -12.92
C GLN A 43 12.58 8.26 -11.44
N ILE A 44 11.58 7.71 -10.74
CA ILE A 44 11.43 7.87 -9.30
C ILE A 44 12.34 6.84 -8.66
N SER A 45 13.27 7.26 -7.80
CA SER A 45 14.08 6.28 -7.07
C SER A 45 13.14 5.46 -6.19
N SER A 46 13.30 4.13 -6.22
CA SER A 46 12.59 3.30 -5.25
C SER A 46 13.06 3.76 -3.88
N PRO A 47 12.16 4.10 -2.94
CA PRO A 47 12.57 4.22 -1.56
C PRO A 47 13.30 2.93 -1.20
N PRO A 48 14.43 3.00 -0.47
CA PRO A 48 15.10 1.80 -0.01
C PRO A 48 14.06 0.96 0.71
N LEU A 49 13.83 -0.25 0.20
CA LEU A 49 13.02 -1.23 0.91
C LEU A 49 13.67 -1.38 2.29
N PRO A 50 12.92 -1.17 3.39
CA PRO A 50 13.47 -1.50 4.69
C PRO A 50 13.91 -2.96 4.63
N GLU A 51 15.19 -3.21 4.91
CA GLU A 51 15.86 -4.52 4.79
C GLU A 51 15.11 -5.61 5.59
N LYS A 52 14.30 -5.17 6.55
CA LYS A 52 13.38 -5.99 7.33
C LYS A 52 12.05 -5.26 7.42
N LEU A 53 10.96 -5.89 6.96
CA LEU A 53 9.62 -5.50 7.39
C LEU A 53 9.58 -5.58 8.91
N ASP A 54 9.29 -4.47 9.59
CA ASP A 54 9.17 -4.47 11.04
C ASP A 54 7.85 -5.13 11.47
N ILE A 55 7.88 -6.47 11.49
CA ILE A 55 6.77 -7.32 11.92
C ILE A 55 6.41 -7.00 13.38
N SER A 56 7.32 -6.39 14.16
CA SER A 56 7.02 -6.01 15.54
C SER A 56 5.98 -4.90 15.62
N GLU A 57 5.98 -3.94 14.69
CA GLU A 57 4.96 -2.89 14.63
C GLU A 57 3.60 -3.45 14.20
N VAL A 58 3.60 -4.40 13.27
CA VAL A 58 2.38 -5.12 12.88
C VAL A 58 1.81 -5.92 14.06
N ALA A 59 2.66 -6.64 14.79
CA ALA A 59 2.27 -7.40 15.97
C ALA A 59 1.72 -6.47 17.07
N LYS A 60 2.38 -5.35 17.37
CA LYS A 60 1.90 -4.36 18.34
C LYS A 60 0.54 -3.77 17.96
N ALA A 61 0.32 -3.48 16.67
CA ALA A 61 -0.96 -2.96 16.18
C ALA A 61 -2.08 -4.00 16.30
N ALA A 62 -1.79 -5.26 15.99
CA ALA A 62 -2.71 -6.38 16.17
C ALA A 62 -3.07 -6.57 17.64
N ASP A 63 -2.08 -6.60 18.54
CA ASP A 63 -2.28 -6.71 19.99
C ASP A 63 -3.10 -5.56 20.57
N ALA A 64 -2.82 -4.33 20.13
CA ALA A 64 -3.59 -3.15 20.54
C ALA A 64 -5.06 -3.27 20.12
N THR A 65 -5.33 -3.83 18.94
CA THR A 65 -6.69 -4.07 18.44
C THR A 65 -7.37 -5.17 19.26
N LEU A 66 -6.70 -6.30 19.52
CA LEU A 66 -7.23 -7.38 20.35
C LEU A 66 -7.57 -6.91 21.77
N ARG A 67 -6.75 -6.02 22.35
CA ARG A 67 -7.03 -5.37 23.65
C ARG A 67 -8.25 -4.47 23.59
N ARG A 68 -8.38 -3.63 22.56
CA ARG A 68 -9.56 -2.77 22.36
C ARG A 68 -10.85 -3.57 22.20
N MET A 69 -10.76 -4.74 21.56
CA MET A 69 -11.90 -5.64 21.37
C MET A 69 -12.21 -6.48 22.61
N GLY A 70 -11.42 -6.39 23.69
CA GLY A 70 -11.59 -7.23 24.88
C GLY A 70 -11.25 -8.71 24.66
N ILE A 71 -10.57 -9.04 23.56
CA ILE A 71 -10.22 -10.41 23.15
C ILE A 71 -8.88 -10.84 23.77
N ALA A 72 -8.04 -9.88 24.17
CA ALA A 72 -6.73 -10.16 24.74
C ALA A 72 -6.83 -10.71 26.18
N SER A 73 -7.22 -11.98 26.32
CA SER A 73 -6.95 -12.78 27.52
C SER A 73 -5.65 -13.55 27.31
N PRO A 74 -4.63 -13.41 28.19
CA PRO A 74 -3.35 -14.12 28.07
C PRO A 74 -3.49 -15.65 28.06
N SER A 75 -4.63 -16.17 28.55
CA SER A 75 -4.95 -17.59 28.69
C SER A 75 -5.62 -18.22 27.46
N GLY A 76 -6.05 -17.43 26.46
CA GLY A 76 -6.80 -17.94 25.29
C GLY A 76 -8.17 -18.55 25.64
N GLU A 77 -8.70 -18.26 26.83
CA GLU A 77 -9.99 -18.80 27.31
C GLU A 77 -11.18 -18.43 26.44
N ILE A 78 -11.12 -17.27 25.77
CA ILE A 78 -12.18 -16.80 24.85
C ILE A 78 -12.37 -17.76 23.66
N PHE A 79 -11.32 -18.47 23.23
CA PHE A 79 -11.36 -19.42 22.12
C PHE A 79 -11.51 -20.88 22.58
N ARG A 80 -11.34 -21.18 23.88
CA ARG A 80 -11.44 -22.55 24.43
C ARG A 80 -12.85 -22.93 24.93
N LYS A 81 -13.82 -22.01 24.93
CA LYS A 81 -15.23 -22.34 25.25
C LYS A 81 -15.95 -22.98 24.05
N GLY A 82 -15.62 -24.22 23.78
CA GLY A 82 -16.42 -25.19 23.01
C GLY A 82 -15.84 -26.56 23.35
N THR A 83 -16.55 -27.51 23.92
CA THR A 83 -17.97 -27.88 23.87
C THR A 83 -18.47 -28.31 25.26
N PRO A 84 -19.78 -28.16 25.60
CA PRO A 84 -20.34 -28.94 26.68
C PRO A 84 -20.36 -30.41 26.23
N VAL A 85 -19.62 -31.25 26.95
CA VAL A 85 -19.78 -32.71 26.82
C VAL A 85 -21.03 -33.06 27.63
N CYS A 86 -22.08 -33.53 26.94
CA CYS A 86 -23.24 -34.16 27.55
C CYS A 86 -22.84 -35.47 28.24
#